data_AF-X0VKS5-F1
#
_entry.id   AF-X0VKS5-F1
#
_cell.length_a   1.000
_cell.length_b   1.000
_cell.length_c   1.000
_cell.angle_alpha   90.00
_cell.angle_beta   90.00
_cell.angle_gamma   90.00
#
_symmetry.space_group_name_H-M   'P 1'
#
loop_
_entity.id
_entity.type
_entity.pdbx_description
1 polymer ?
#
loop_
_entity_poly.entity_id
_entity_poly.type
_entity_poly.pdbx_seq_one_letter_code
_entity_poly.pdbx_strand_id
1 'polypeptide(L)'
;MGLKNMSRKKKILWSVILVLAVNQFLNYWPVKIEISRETTFIDGPVNEDGTVNYAAAVDESYSAGVTPENNAALILVQALGGSILQEGHEYEVLDRIGFPLEQYDPEGLFTTWDERVQVEELAEPTTQQAGPAKPENASLDEMMGLLPDGEIDPNFLEELLKQGIEEPAEEVSIDDVTEMLLDGQVHPDLEAWLEQNAEA
;
A
#
# COMPACT_ATOMS: atom_id res chain seq x y z
N MET A 1 -17.66 42.30 -17.93
CA MET A 1 -17.41 43.08 -16.70
C MET A 1 -15.90 43.31 -16.61
N GLY A 2 -15.42 44.54 -16.80
CA GLY A 2 -13.98 44.79 -17.04
C GLY A 2 -13.11 44.69 -15.78
N LEU A 3 -11.95 44.02 -15.88
CA LEU A 3 -10.90 43.86 -14.85
C LEU A 3 -10.36 45.18 -14.23
N LYS A 4 -10.78 46.33 -14.76
CA LYS A 4 -10.27 47.65 -14.38
C LYS A 4 -10.67 48.08 -12.96
N ASN A 5 -11.84 47.64 -12.47
CA ASN A 5 -12.41 48.06 -11.17
C ASN A 5 -12.34 46.99 -10.06
N MET A 6 -11.39 46.06 -10.10
CA MET A 6 -11.24 45.03 -9.07
C MET A 6 -10.16 45.38 -8.02
N SER A 7 -10.43 45.04 -6.76
CA SER A 7 -9.46 45.18 -5.66
C SER A 7 -8.22 44.32 -5.90
N ARG A 8 -7.06 44.71 -5.34
CA ARG A 8 -5.78 44.02 -5.55
C ARG A 8 -5.86 42.51 -5.27
N LYS A 9 -6.55 42.09 -4.21
CA LYS A 9 -6.77 40.68 -3.86
C LYS A 9 -7.55 39.92 -4.94
N LYS A 10 -8.59 40.54 -5.52
CA LYS A 10 -9.38 39.95 -6.61
C LYS A 10 -8.57 39.84 -7.92
N LYS A 11 -7.66 40.80 -8.19
CA LYS A 11 -6.75 40.72 -9.34
C LYS A 11 -5.78 39.55 -9.22
N ILE A 12 -5.20 39.35 -8.03
CA ILE A 12 -4.29 38.22 -7.75
C ILE A 12 -5.03 36.89 -7.89
N LEU A 13 -6.23 36.76 -7.29
CA LEU A 13 -7.04 35.56 -7.41
C LEU A 13 -7.38 35.23 -8.88
N TRP A 14 -7.78 36.24 -9.67
CA TRP A 14 -8.05 36.04 -11.10
C TRP A 14 -6.81 35.68 -11.91
N SER A 15 -5.63 36.20 -11.57
CA SER A 15 -4.39 35.77 -12.22
C SER A 15 -4.02 34.33 -11.87
N VAL A 16 -4.26 33.88 -10.63
CA VAL A 16 -4.04 32.47 -10.24
C VAL A 16 -5.00 31.57 -10.99
N ILE A 17 -6.29 31.92 -11.05
CA ILE A 17 -7.29 31.17 -11.83
C ILE A 17 -6.93 31.13 -13.31
N LEU A 18 -6.43 32.23 -13.87
CA LEU A 18 -5.98 32.27 -15.26
C LEU A 18 -4.79 31.34 -15.49
N VAL A 19 -3.79 31.36 -14.59
CA VAL A 19 -2.62 30.47 -14.68
C VAL A 19 -3.03 29.01 -14.57
N LEU A 20 -3.91 28.67 -13.62
CA LEU A 20 -4.44 27.31 -13.48
C LEU A 20 -5.26 26.88 -14.71
N ALA A 21 -6.09 27.78 -15.25
CA ALA A 21 -6.86 27.51 -16.45
C ALA A 21 -5.98 27.32 -17.69
N VAL A 22 -4.91 28.12 -17.84
CA VAL A 22 -3.93 27.96 -18.91
C VAL A 22 -3.14 26.66 -18.74
N ASN A 23 -2.75 26.31 -17.51
CA ASN A 23 -2.06 25.05 -17.22
C ASN A 23 -2.93 23.83 -17.54
N GLN A 24 -4.21 23.87 -17.15
CA GLN A 24 -5.18 22.84 -17.55
C GLN A 24 -5.37 22.82 -19.06
N PHE A 25 -5.51 23.97 -19.70
CA PHE A 25 -5.71 24.02 -21.14
C PHE A 25 -4.51 23.48 -21.93
N LEU A 26 -3.28 23.73 -21.47
CA LEU A 26 -2.06 23.21 -22.10
C LEU A 26 -1.86 21.71 -21.86
N ASN A 27 -2.12 21.20 -20.64
CA ASN A 27 -1.99 19.77 -20.34
C ASN A 27 -3.09 18.92 -20.97
N TYR A 28 -4.29 19.45 -21.12
CA TYR A 28 -5.45 18.73 -21.66
C TYR A 28 -5.76 19.11 -23.12
N TRP A 29 -4.84 19.82 -23.79
CA TRP A 29 -4.97 20.05 -25.23
C TRP A 29 -4.86 18.70 -25.95
N PRO A 30 -5.81 18.35 -26.84
CA PRO A 30 -5.81 17.03 -27.47
C PRO A 30 -4.53 16.85 -28.26
N VAL A 31 -3.71 15.89 -27.83
CA VAL A 31 -2.57 15.41 -28.60
C VAL A 31 -3.14 14.83 -29.89
N LYS A 32 -2.75 15.41 -31.03
CA LYS A 32 -3.18 14.92 -32.34
C LYS A 32 -2.44 13.60 -32.60
N ILE A 33 -3.11 12.48 -32.36
CA ILE A 33 -2.59 11.15 -32.71
C ILE A 33 -2.68 11.02 -34.23
N GLU A 34 -1.52 10.96 -34.89
CA GLU A 34 -1.45 10.67 -36.31
C GLU A 34 -1.65 9.16 -36.51
N ILE A 35 -2.84 8.79 -37.01
CA ILE A 35 -3.15 7.41 -37.38
C ILE A 35 -2.44 7.12 -38.69
N SER A 36 -1.34 6.38 -38.61
CA SER A 36 -0.56 5.91 -39.76
C SER A 36 -0.29 4.42 -39.61
N ARG A 37 0.20 3.78 -40.68
CA ARG A 37 0.59 2.37 -40.63
C ARG A 37 1.72 2.13 -39.63
N GLU A 38 2.59 3.12 -39.44
CA GLU A 38 3.69 3.08 -38.48
C GLU A 38 3.19 3.10 -37.02
N THR A 39 2.01 3.67 -36.76
CA THR A 39 1.44 3.80 -35.40
C THR A 39 0.31 2.81 -35.10
N THR A 40 -0.21 2.11 -36.12
CA THR A 40 -1.42 1.27 -36.00
C THR A 40 -1.23 -0.14 -36.53
N PHE A 41 -0.04 -0.49 -37.03
CA PHE A 41 0.21 -1.79 -37.65
C PHE A 41 1.43 -2.45 -37.01
N ILE A 42 1.24 -3.69 -36.56
CA ILE A 42 2.30 -4.57 -36.06
C ILE A 42 2.32 -5.76 -37.02
N ASP A 43 3.45 -5.99 -37.68
CA ASP A 43 3.67 -7.08 -38.64
C ASP A 43 4.54 -8.22 -38.08
N GLY A 44 5.12 -8.03 -36.90
CA GLY A 44 5.85 -9.05 -36.15
C GLY A 44 6.18 -8.57 -34.73
N PRO A 45 6.78 -9.42 -33.88
CA PRO A 45 7.19 -10.81 -34.13
C PRO A 45 6.02 -11.77 -34.38
N VAL A 46 6.28 -12.95 -34.94
CA VAL A 46 5.25 -13.93 -35.32
C VAL A 46 5.51 -15.23 -34.57
N ASN A 47 4.45 -15.85 -34.06
CA ASN A 47 4.46 -17.17 -33.43
C ASN A 47 4.79 -18.28 -34.45
N GLU A 48 5.13 -19.48 -33.96
CA GLU A 48 5.43 -20.64 -34.82
C GLU A 48 4.27 -21.05 -35.74
N ASP A 49 3.03 -20.75 -35.34
CA ASP A 49 1.82 -21.00 -36.13
C ASP A 49 1.56 -19.93 -37.21
N GLY A 50 2.42 -18.92 -37.32
CA GLY A 50 2.31 -17.84 -38.29
C GLY A 50 1.41 -16.68 -37.84
N THR A 51 0.91 -16.68 -36.61
CA THR A 51 0.11 -15.58 -36.04
C THR A 51 0.98 -14.49 -35.43
N VAL A 52 0.54 -13.23 -35.43
CA VAL A 52 1.30 -12.12 -34.84
C VAL A 52 1.40 -12.29 -33.31
N ASN A 53 2.61 -12.22 -32.79
CA ASN A 53 2.92 -12.21 -31.37
C ASN A 53 2.93 -10.78 -30.84
N TYR A 54 1.76 -10.32 -30.40
CA TYR A 54 1.59 -8.98 -29.85
C TYR A 54 2.41 -8.73 -28.59
N ALA A 55 2.56 -9.73 -27.72
CA ALA A 55 3.33 -9.59 -26.48
C ALA A 55 4.81 -9.35 -26.78
N ALA A 56 5.38 -10.08 -27.74
CA ALA A 56 6.76 -9.87 -28.17
C ALA A 56 6.95 -8.52 -28.88
N ALA A 57 5.95 -8.06 -29.65
CA ALA A 57 6.01 -6.76 -30.33
C ALA A 57 5.99 -5.58 -29.35
N VAL A 58 5.16 -5.68 -28.31
CA VAL A 58 5.13 -4.72 -27.21
C VAL A 58 6.47 -4.76 -26.46
N ASP A 59 6.97 -5.94 -26.13
CA ASP A 59 8.27 -6.04 -25.47
C ASP A 59 9.39 -5.41 -26.29
N GLU A 60 9.49 -5.67 -27.59
CA GLU A 60 10.55 -5.11 -28.44
C GLU A 60 10.48 -3.57 -28.48
N SER A 61 9.27 -3.02 -28.56
CA SER A 61 9.07 -1.57 -28.64
C SER A 61 9.26 -0.85 -27.31
N TYR A 62 8.80 -1.44 -26.20
CA TYR A 62 8.81 -0.80 -24.89
C TYR A 62 10.00 -1.19 -23.99
N SER A 63 10.72 -2.27 -24.29
CA SER A 63 11.98 -2.61 -23.59
C SER A 63 13.20 -1.88 -24.15
N ALA A 64 13.04 -1.12 -25.25
CA ALA A 64 14.12 -0.38 -25.89
C ALA A 64 14.78 0.63 -24.90
N GLY A 65 16.02 0.34 -24.51
CA GLY A 65 16.78 1.17 -23.58
C GLY A 65 16.49 0.91 -22.10
N VAL A 66 15.64 -0.08 -21.79
CA VAL A 66 15.40 -0.55 -20.43
C VAL A 66 16.51 -1.56 -20.07
N THR A 67 17.20 -1.31 -18.95
CA THR A 67 18.18 -2.21 -18.34
C THR A 67 17.71 -2.58 -16.94
N PRO A 68 18.18 -3.69 -16.35
CA PRO A 68 17.79 -4.06 -14.98
C PRO A 68 18.00 -2.92 -13.98
N GLU A 69 19.03 -2.08 -14.17
CA GLU A 69 19.35 -0.96 -13.29
C GLU A 69 18.41 0.24 -13.42
N ASN A 70 17.72 0.39 -14.56
CA ASN A 70 16.78 1.50 -14.80
C ASN A 70 15.31 1.06 -14.84
N ASN A 71 15.05 -0.23 -14.63
CA ASN A 71 13.73 -0.81 -14.70
C ASN A 71 13.00 -0.70 -13.36
N ALA A 72 12.04 0.21 -13.26
CA ALA A 72 11.22 0.40 -12.06
C ALA A 72 10.40 -0.85 -11.68
N ALA A 73 10.11 -1.75 -12.63
CA ALA A 73 9.37 -2.97 -12.35
C ALA A 73 10.09 -3.86 -11.32
N LEU A 74 11.43 -3.91 -11.34
CA LEU A 74 12.20 -4.69 -10.36
C LEU A 74 11.97 -4.19 -8.94
N ILE A 75 12.02 -2.87 -8.75
CA ILE A 75 11.82 -2.25 -7.44
C ILE A 75 10.38 -2.49 -6.95
N LEU A 76 9.40 -2.37 -7.85
CA LEU A 76 8.00 -2.61 -7.52
C LEU A 76 7.73 -4.07 -7.12
N VAL A 77 8.32 -5.02 -7.83
CA VAL A 77 8.22 -6.45 -7.47
C VAL A 77 8.91 -6.74 -6.13
N GLN A 78 10.06 -6.11 -5.86
CA GLN A 78 10.74 -6.26 -4.56
C GLN A 78 9.94 -5.64 -3.40
N ALA A 79 9.25 -4.53 -3.64
CA ALA A 79 8.50 -3.82 -2.61
C ALA A 79 7.12 -4.43 -2.33
N LEU A 80 6.43 -4.89 -3.38
CA LEU A 80 5.05 -5.39 -3.28
C LEU A 80 4.98 -6.93 -3.26
N GLY A 81 6.09 -7.61 -3.52
CA GLY A 81 6.20 -9.06 -3.54
C GLY A 81 5.58 -9.71 -4.78
N GLY A 82 5.50 -11.05 -4.75
CA GLY A 82 4.94 -11.84 -5.85
C GLY A 82 3.43 -11.65 -6.09
N SER A 83 2.71 -11.04 -5.13
CA SER A 83 1.25 -10.83 -5.21
C SER A 83 0.81 -9.94 -6.38
N ILE A 84 1.71 -9.10 -6.91
CA ILE A 84 1.42 -8.24 -8.06
C ILE A 84 1.58 -8.97 -9.40
N LEU A 85 2.18 -10.15 -9.38
CA LEU A 85 2.37 -10.97 -10.56
C LEU A 85 1.15 -11.86 -10.75
N GLN A 86 0.78 -12.08 -12.01
CA GLN A 86 -0.33 -12.97 -12.33
C GLN A 86 0.05 -14.42 -12.03
N GLU A 87 -0.83 -15.13 -11.32
CA GLU A 87 -0.65 -16.54 -10.99
C GLU A 87 -0.33 -17.37 -12.24
N GLY A 88 0.72 -18.18 -12.16
CA GLY A 88 1.17 -19.07 -13.24
C GLY A 88 2.05 -18.44 -14.32
N HIS A 89 2.33 -17.13 -14.24
CA HIS A 89 3.21 -16.40 -15.17
C HIS A 89 4.38 -15.70 -14.47
N GLU A 90 4.59 -15.95 -13.18
CA GLU A 90 5.54 -15.21 -12.35
C GLU A 90 6.96 -15.35 -12.89
N TYR A 91 7.39 -16.59 -13.17
CA TYR A 91 8.74 -16.86 -13.69
C TYR A 91 8.97 -16.21 -15.06
N GLU A 92 7.97 -16.22 -15.94
CA GLU A 92 8.08 -15.61 -17.27
C GLU A 92 8.20 -14.09 -17.17
N VAL A 93 7.39 -13.46 -16.31
CA VAL A 93 7.44 -12.00 -16.10
C VAL A 93 8.76 -11.59 -15.45
N LEU A 94 9.22 -12.33 -14.44
CA LEU A 94 10.48 -12.07 -13.75
C LEU A 94 11.69 -12.20 -14.68
N ASP A 95 11.70 -13.22 -15.53
CA ASP A 95 12.75 -13.39 -16.56
C ASP A 95 12.75 -12.21 -17.53
N ARG A 96 11.58 -11.83 -18.05
CA ARG A 96 11.41 -10.70 -18.98
C ARG A 96 11.90 -9.36 -18.42
N ILE A 97 11.67 -9.09 -17.13
CA ILE A 97 12.14 -7.84 -16.51
C ILE A 97 13.63 -7.88 -16.14
N GLY A 98 14.26 -9.06 -16.16
CA GLY A 98 15.66 -9.26 -15.77
C GLY A 98 15.86 -9.46 -14.27
N PHE A 99 14.84 -9.96 -13.57
CA PHE A 99 14.93 -10.26 -12.15
C PHE A 99 15.77 -11.55 -11.93
N PRO A 100 16.72 -11.55 -10.99
CA PRO A 100 17.49 -12.76 -10.68
C PRO A 100 16.57 -13.80 -10.02
N LEU A 101 16.11 -14.79 -10.80
CA LEU A 101 15.16 -15.83 -10.36
C LEU A 101 15.64 -16.62 -9.12
N GLU A 102 16.95 -16.68 -8.88
CA GLU A 102 17.54 -17.28 -7.68
C GLU A 102 17.14 -16.56 -6.37
N GLN A 103 16.78 -15.28 -6.48
CA GLN A 103 16.32 -14.44 -5.37
C GLN A 103 14.79 -14.40 -5.27
N TYR A 104 14.09 -15.04 -6.21
CA TYR A 104 12.64 -15.07 -6.20
C TYR A 104 12.18 -16.16 -5.23
N ASP A 105 11.57 -15.73 -4.15
CA ASP A 105 10.93 -16.61 -3.17
C ASP A 105 9.41 -16.59 -3.40
N PRO A 106 8.83 -17.63 -4.03
CA PRO A 106 7.39 -17.72 -4.25
C PRO A 106 6.60 -17.92 -2.95
N GLU A 107 7.24 -18.36 -1.86
CA GLU A 107 6.61 -18.57 -0.55
C GLU A 107 6.78 -17.36 0.40
N GLY A 108 7.59 -16.37 0.02
CA GLY A 108 7.63 -15.05 0.64
C GLY A 108 8.45 -14.95 1.93
N LEU A 109 9.77 -14.75 1.81
CA LEU A 109 10.58 -14.05 2.82
C LEU A 109 10.43 -12.52 2.78
N PHE A 110 9.59 -11.99 1.88
CA PHE A 110 9.17 -10.59 1.91
C PHE A 110 7.79 -10.51 2.52
N THR A 111 7.72 -10.18 3.81
CA THR A 111 6.46 -9.79 4.45
C THR A 111 5.92 -8.58 3.71
N THR A 112 4.68 -8.67 3.23
CA THR A 112 4.02 -7.47 2.69
C THR A 112 3.97 -6.40 3.77
N TRP A 113 3.91 -5.11 3.40
CA TRP A 113 3.78 -4.04 4.40
C TRP A 113 2.57 -4.27 5.31
N ASP A 114 1.46 -4.77 4.77
CA ASP A 114 0.25 -5.09 5.52
C ASP A 114 0.45 -6.24 6.53
N GLU A 115 1.21 -7.27 6.17
CA GLU A 115 1.61 -8.32 7.12
C GLU A 115 2.61 -7.81 8.14
N ARG A 116 3.55 -6.93 7.76
CA ARG A 116 4.49 -6.32 8.70
C ARG A 116 3.76 -5.48 9.75
N VAL A 117 2.80 -4.65 9.33
CA VAL A 117 1.98 -3.84 10.24
C VAL A 117 1.13 -4.73 11.16
N GLN A 118 0.56 -5.81 10.63
CA GLN A 118 -0.18 -6.79 11.45
C GLN A 118 0.72 -7.56 12.43
N VAL A 119 1.96 -7.89 12.03
CA VAL A 119 2.93 -8.54 12.91
C VAL A 119 3.42 -7.57 13.98
N GLU A 120 3.56 -6.28 13.69
CA GLU A 120 3.96 -5.25 14.65
C GLU A 120 2.85 -4.97 15.68
N GLU A 121 1.58 -5.01 15.27
CA GLU A 121 0.41 -4.98 16.16
C GLU A 121 0.33 -6.24 17.06
N LEU A 122 0.83 -7.39 16.58
CA LEU A 122 0.97 -8.63 17.36
C LEU A 122 2.30 -8.73 18.14
N ALA A 123 3.26 -7.84 17.87
CA ALA A 123 4.63 -7.87 18.41
C ALA A 123 4.93 -6.66 19.30
N GLU A 124 3.91 -5.99 19.85
CA GLU A 124 4.14 -5.18 21.04
C GLU A 124 4.87 -6.03 22.10
N PRO A 125 5.93 -5.50 22.73
CA PRO A 125 6.72 -6.26 23.67
C PRO A 125 5.83 -6.55 24.87
N THR A 126 5.32 -7.78 24.94
CA THR A 126 4.86 -8.36 26.19
C THR A 126 6.07 -8.37 27.12
N THR A 127 6.19 -7.27 27.88
CA THR A 127 7.00 -7.22 29.09
C THR A 127 6.65 -8.47 29.86
N GLN A 128 7.67 -9.27 30.15
CA GLN A 128 7.56 -10.48 30.96
C GLN A 128 6.82 -10.16 32.27
N GLN A 129 5.51 -10.39 32.29
CA GLN A 129 4.79 -10.74 33.49
C GLN A 129 4.39 -12.20 33.34
N ALA A 130 4.99 -13.03 34.19
CA ALA A 130 4.64 -14.42 34.34
C ALA A 130 3.18 -14.55 34.82
N GLY A 131 2.25 -14.64 33.87
CA GLY A 131 0.89 -15.16 34.04
C GLY A 131 0.87 -16.68 33.77
N PRO A 132 -0.10 -17.43 34.32
CA PRO A 132 0.01 -18.87 34.48
C PRO A 132 0.06 -19.59 33.13
N ALA A 133 0.84 -20.66 33.08
CA ALA A 133 1.07 -21.50 31.91
C ALA A 133 -0.23 -21.78 31.13
N LYS A 134 -0.20 -21.44 29.85
CA LYS A 134 -1.19 -21.85 28.84
C LYS A 134 -1.37 -23.37 28.93
N PRO A 135 -2.57 -23.90 29.22
CA PRO A 135 -2.80 -25.34 29.11
C PRO A 135 -2.67 -25.72 27.63
N GLU A 136 -1.65 -26.52 27.30
CA GLU A 136 -1.27 -26.96 25.94
C GLU A 136 -2.34 -27.83 25.23
N ASN A 137 -3.57 -27.86 25.74
CA ASN A 137 -4.61 -28.80 25.34
C ASN A 137 -6.05 -28.30 25.59
N ALA A 138 -6.25 -26.99 25.81
CA ALA A 138 -7.60 -26.43 25.85
C ALA A 138 -8.17 -26.31 24.43
N SER A 139 -9.38 -26.81 24.23
CA SER A 139 -10.10 -26.69 22.96
C SER A 139 -10.50 -25.23 22.70
N LEU A 140 -10.67 -24.86 21.43
CA LEU A 140 -11.07 -23.50 21.03
C LEU A 140 -12.44 -23.10 21.63
N ASP A 141 -13.29 -24.10 21.92
CA ASP A 141 -14.57 -23.95 22.61
C ASP A 141 -14.39 -23.57 24.10
N GLU A 142 -13.42 -24.17 24.80
CA GLU A 142 -13.06 -23.79 26.17
C GLU A 142 -12.42 -22.41 26.24
N MET A 143 -11.63 -22.02 25.23
CA MET A 143 -11.00 -20.68 25.18
C MET A 143 -12.01 -19.55 24.94
N MET A 144 -13.12 -19.83 24.23
CA MET A 144 -14.21 -18.87 24.03
C MET A 144 -15.26 -18.90 25.13
N GLY A 145 -15.08 -19.71 26.18
CA GLY A 145 -16.06 -19.88 27.25
C GLY A 145 -17.40 -20.42 26.75
N LEU A 146 -17.40 -21.17 25.65
CA LEU A 146 -18.62 -21.70 25.06
C LEU A 146 -19.07 -22.95 25.82
N LEU A 147 -20.33 -22.96 26.22
CA LEU A 147 -21.02 -24.14 26.71
C LEU A 147 -21.15 -25.17 25.57
N PRO A 148 -21.37 -26.46 25.88
CA PRO A 148 -21.46 -27.53 24.87
C PRO A 148 -22.58 -27.36 23.83
N ASP A 149 -23.53 -26.46 24.07
CA ASP A 149 -24.61 -26.07 23.17
C ASP A 149 -24.28 -24.84 22.30
N GLY A 150 -23.08 -24.27 22.45
CA GLY A 150 -22.58 -23.13 21.68
C GLY A 150 -22.99 -21.77 22.25
N GLU A 151 -23.57 -21.72 23.45
CA GLU A 151 -23.86 -20.45 24.14
C GLU A 151 -22.65 -19.99 24.97
N ILE A 152 -22.39 -18.69 25.01
CA ILE A 152 -21.29 -18.11 25.80
C ILE A 152 -21.65 -18.18 27.29
N ASP A 153 -20.74 -18.70 28.12
CA ASP A 153 -20.91 -18.72 29.58
C ASP A 153 -21.09 -17.27 30.09
N PRO A 154 -22.22 -16.95 30.73
CA PRO A 154 -22.50 -15.60 31.20
C PRO A 154 -21.49 -15.08 32.24
N ASN A 155 -20.73 -15.95 32.91
CA ASN A 155 -19.69 -15.55 33.86
C ASN A 155 -18.33 -15.30 33.19
N PHE A 156 -18.14 -15.71 31.93
CA PHE A 156 -16.88 -15.56 31.20
C PHE A 156 -16.48 -14.07 31.06
N LEU A 157 -17.45 -13.21 30.76
CA LEU A 157 -17.23 -11.77 30.64
C LEU A 157 -16.90 -11.11 32.00
N GLU A 158 -17.51 -11.57 33.10
CA GLU A 158 -17.15 -11.08 34.45
C GLU A 158 -15.74 -11.51 34.85
N GLU A 159 -15.29 -12.68 34.40
CA GLU A 159 -13.97 -13.21 34.69
C GLU A 159 -12.88 -12.52 33.87
N LEU A 160 -13.16 -12.15 32.62
CA LEU A 160 -12.29 -11.30 31.79
C LEU A 160 -12.13 -9.89 32.36
N LEU A 161 -13.22 -9.27 32.83
CA LEU A 161 -13.16 -7.94 33.45
C LEU A 161 -12.39 -7.95 34.78
N LYS A 162 -12.44 -9.05 35.55
CA LYS A 162 -11.61 -9.22 36.75
C LYS A 162 -10.12 -9.38 36.46
N GLN A 163 -9.73 -9.76 35.24
CA GLN A 163 -8.33 -9.95 34.83
C GLN A 163 -7.64 -8.66 34.39
N GLY A 164 -8.27 -7.49 34.55
CA GLY A 164 -7.60 -6.20 34.38
C GLY A 164 -7.48 -5.73 32.93
N ILE A 165 -8.37 -6.20 32.04
CA ILE A 165 -8.61 -5.53 30.76
C ILE A 165 -9.37 -4.25 31.10
N GLU A 166 -8.65 -3.16 31.37
CA GLU A 166 -9.22 -1.82 31.49
C GLU A 166 -10.00 -1.49 30.21
N GLU A 167 -11.14 -0.81 30.36
CA GLU A 167 -11.94 -0.34 29.22
C GLU A 167 -11.02 0.35 28.19
N PRO A 168 -11.22 0.10 26.88
CA PRO A 168 -10.36 0.69 25.86
C PRO A 168 -10.35 2.21 26.02
N ALA A 169 -9.13 2.76 26.12
CA ALA A 169 -8.89 4.18 26.15
C ALA A 169 -9.65 4.85 25.01
N GLU A 170 -10.35 5.93 25.34
CA GLU A 170 -11.17 6.77 24.47
C GLU A 170 -10.58 6.85 23.05
N GLU A 171 -11.24 6.22 22.07
CA GLU A 171 -10.77 6.18 20.67
C GLU A 171 -10.53 7.62 20.18
N VAL A 172 -9.26 8.01 20.05
CA VAL A 172 -8.90 9.33 19.50
C VAL A 172 -9.31 9.34 18.03
N SER A 173 -10.27 10.19 17.69
CA SER A 173 -10.79 10.30 16.34
C SER A 173 -9.68 10.77 15.39
N ILE A 174 -9.66 10.22 14.17
CA ILE A 174 -8.78 10.67 13.08
C ILE A 174 -8.94 12.18 12.82
N ASP A 175 -10.14 12.73 13.06
CA ASP A 175 -10.39 14.16 12.92
C ASP A 175 -9.60 14.99 13.96
N ASP A 176 -9.44 14.50 15.19
CA ASP A 176 -8.70 15.17 16.26
C ASP A 176 -7.19 15.17 15.96
N VAL A 177 -6.66 14.05 15.47
CA VAL A 177 -5.25 13.93 15.03
C VAL A 177 -4.97 14.88 13.87
N THR A 178 -5.92 15.02 12.95
CA THR A 178 -5.80 15.91 11.80
C THR A 178 -5.81 17.39 12.21
N GLU A 179 -6.65 17.76 13.18
CA GLU A 179 -6.71 19.12 13.72
C GLU A 179 -5.41 19.47 14.48
N MET A 180 -4.84 18.54 15.25
CA MET A 180 -3.56 18.73 15.94
C MET A 180 -2.39 18.96 14.96
N LEU A 181 -2.32 18.20 13.87
CA LEU A 181 -1.27 18.36 12.85
C LEU A 181 -1.36 19.70 12.11
N LEU A 182 -2.57 20.22 11.90
CA LEU A 182 -2.79 21.53 11.27
C LEU A 182 -2.30 22.69 12.14
N ASP A 183 -2.39 22.54 13.46
CA ASP A 183 -1.88 23.50 14.45
C ASP A 183 -0.38 23.31 14.77
N GLY A 184 0.28 22.36 14.10
CA GLY A 184 1.70 22.07 14.29
C GLY A 184 2.01 21.40 15.62
N GLN A 185 1.02 20.79 16.26
CA GLN A 185 1.17 20.01 17.47
C GLN A 185 1.33 18.53 17.11
N VAL A 186 2.22 17.85 17.81
CA VAL A 186 2.42 16.41 17.68
C VAL A 186 1.72 15.74 18.86
N HIS A 187 1.10 14.59 18.62
CA HIS A 187 0.45 13.83 19.69
C HIS A 187 1.48 13.46 20.77
N PRO A 188 1.20 13.66 22.08
CA PRO A 188 2.17 13.41 23.14
C PRO A 188 2.71 11.98 23.15
N ASP A 189 1.91 11.01 22.74
CA ASP A 189 2.35 9.60 22.63
C ASP A 189 3.34 9.39 21.48
N LEU A 190 3.28 10.19 20.41
CA LEU A 190 4.24 10.13 19.32
C LEU A 190 5.58 10.75 19.74
N GLU A 191 5.58 11.82 20.54
CA GLU A 191 6.81 12.38 21.12
C GLU A 191 7.46 11.37 22.08
N ALA A 192 6.69 10.74 22.96
CA ALA A 192 7.19 9.70 23.85
C ALA A 192 7.78 8.49 23.09
N TRP A 193 7.14 8.07 22.01
CA TRP A 193 7.64 6.99 21.15
C TRP A 193 8.92 7.39 20.39
N LEU A 194 9.01 8.62 19.88
CA LEU A 194 10.20 9.13 19.20
C LEU A 194 11.39 9.26 20.14
N GLU A 195 11.18 9.71 21.38
CA GLU A 195 12.23 9.78 22.40
C GLU A 195 12.75 8.39 22.76
N GLN A 196 11.86 7.40 22.91
CA GLN A 196 12.24 6.03 23.26
C GLN A 196 13.04 5.32 22.15
N ASN A 197 12.79 5.66 20.88
CA ASN A 197 13.47 5.06 19.73
C ASN A 197 14.71 5.84 19.26
N ALA A 198 14.91 7.06 19.72
CA ALA A 198 16.12 7.84 19.41
C ALA A 198 17.36 7.38 20.21
N GLU A 199 17.16 6.59 21.28
CA GLU A 199 18.24 6.05 22.14
C GLU A 199 18.68 4.61 21.77
N ALA A 200 18.05 3.98 20.77
CA ALA A 200 18.35 2.62 20.29
C ALA A 200 19.27 2.61 19.05
#